data_AF-A0A7Y5C7I0-F1
#
_entry.id   AF-A0A7Y5C7I0-F1
#
_cell.length_a   1.000
_cell.length_b   1.000
_cell.length_c   1.000
_cell.angle_alpha   90.00
_cell.angle_beta   90.00
_cell.angle_gamma   90.00
#
_symmetry.space_group_name_H-M   'P 1'
#
loop_
_entity.id
_entity.type
_entity.pdbx_description
1 polymer ?
#
loop_
_entity_poly.entity_id
_entity_poly.type
_entity_poly.pdbx_seq_one_letter_code
_entity_poly.pdbx_strand_id
1 'polypeptide(L)'
;MVIRTKCNKCSVTIRLDFGSLSKEEAIDVGQRMDGTPRECPGRHVELSGWWTLYGLEDAIHRAYDLGEGEEPEPVMTDKEYVEKLLGEGKDILDGGCNTVPEFNLPSIHDFRDLEHVGFGNFKSAAHLFLRLDSPRSTRYYERVPLKSVQPATLSA
;
A
#
# COMPACT_ATOMS: atom_id res chain seq x y z
N MET A 1 -9.67 1.89 -11.47
CA MET A 1 -9.72 2.62 -12.75
C MET A 1 -8.44 3.41 -12.82
N VAL A 2 -7.60 3.09 -13.79
CA VAL A 2 -6.32 3.77 -13.98
C VAL A 2 -6.47 4.75 -15.13
N ILE A 3 -6.17 6.03 -14.87
CA ILE A 3 -6.12 7.05 -15.90
C ILE A 3 -4.68 7.25 -16.34
N ARG A 4 -4.50 7.54 -17.63
CA ARG A 4 -3.23 7.98 -18.18
C ARG A 4 -3.37 9.42 -18.65
N THR A 5 -2.46 10.29 -18.20
CA THR A 5 -2.50 11.70 -18.59
C THR A 5 -1.10 12.29 -18.69
N LYS A 6 -1.01 13.45 -19.33
CA LYS A 6 0.24 14.13 -19.69
C LYS A 6 0.23 15.55 -19.14
N CYS A 7 1.37 15.97 -18.59
CA CYS A 7 1.54 17.33 -18.13
C CYS A 7 1.53 18.30 -19.31
N ASN A 8 0.67 19.31 -19.26
CA ASN A 8 0.52 20.35 -20.27
C ASN A 8 1.75 21.28 -20.39
N LYS A 9 2.68 21.26 -19.41
CA LYS A 9 3.92 22.07 -19.44
C LYS A 9 5.15 21.26 -19.86
N CYS A 10 5.47 20.18 -19.16
CA CYS A 10 6.69 19.40 -19.39
C CYS A 10 6.49 18.13 -20.21
N SER A 11 5.27 17.84 -20.66
CA SER A 11 4.96 16.65 -21.45
C SER A 11 5.23 15.30 -20.77
N VAL A 12 5.53 15.27 -19.47
CA VAL A 12 5.67 14.04 -18.70
C VAL A 12 4.32 13.32 -18.62
N THR A 13 4.31 12.03 -18.91
CA THR A 13 3.14 11.16 -18.77
C THR A 13 3.15 10.48 -17.41
N ILE A 14 1.99 10.42 -16.78
CA ILE A 14 1.76 9.74 -15.50
C ILE A 14 0.60 8.75 -15.64
N ARG A 15 0.56 7.77 -14.72
CA ARG A 15 -0.57 6.89 -14.48
C ARG A 15 -1.07 7.17 -13.07
N LEU A 16 -2.38 7.31 -12.90
CA LEU A 16 -3.02 7.47 -11.59
C LEU A 16 -4.08 6.39 -11.44
N ASP A 17 -3.98 5.60 -10.37
CA ASP A 17 -4.95 4.58 -10.03
C ASP A 17 -5.96 5.10 -9.01
N PHE A 18 -7.22 5.18 -9.43
CA PHE A 18 -8.35 5.52 -8.57
C PHE A 18 -9.05 4.27 -8.00
N GLY A 19 -8.50 3.07 -8.21
CA GLY A 19 -9.01 1.83 -7.60
C GLY A 19 -10.47 1.56 -7.97
N SER A 20 -11.31 1.30 -6.98
CA SER A 20 -12.75 1.04 -7.15
C SER A 20 -13.63 2.28 -7.01
N LEU A 21 -13.05 3.50 -7.02
CA LEU A 21 -13.82 4.73 -6.84
C LEU A 21 -14.78 4.98 -8.02
N SER A 22 -15.95 5.53 -7.72
CA SER A 22 -16.85 6.09 -8.73
C SER A 22 -16.20 7.28 -9.45
N LYS A 23 -16.79 7.72 -10.55
CA LYS A 23 -16.33 8.91 -11.28
C LYS A 23 -16.34 10.15 -10.39
N GLU A 24 -17.43 10.35 -9.65
CA GLU A 24 -17.62 11.49 -8.76
C GLU A 24 -16.57 11.47 -7.64
N GLU A 25 -16.33 10.30 -7.05
CA GLU A 25 -15.28 10.12 -6.03
C GLU A 25 -13.88 10.37 -6.60
N ALA A 26 -13.62 9.92 -7.84
CA ALA A 26 -12.35 10.17 -8.52
C ALA A 26 -12.13 11.66 -8.81
N ILE A 27 -13.17 12.40 -9.19
CA ILE A 27 -13.14 13.87 -9.35
C ILE A 27 -12.78 14.53 -8.01
N ASP A 28 -13.48 14.17 -6.94
CA ASP A 28 -13.25 14.73 -5.60
C ASP A 28 -11.84 14.42 -5.07
N VAL A 29 -11.32 13.22 -5.33
CA VAL A 29 -9.93 12.87 -5.01
C VAL A 29 -8.97 13.68 -5.86
N GLY A 30 -9.20 13.77 -7.17
CA GLY A 30 -8.38 14.51 -8.12
C GLY A 30 -8.24 15.98 -7.75
N GLN A 31 -9.32 16.64 -7.33
CA GLN A 31 -9.29 18.03 -6.87
C GLN A 31 -8.47 18.19 -5.58
N ARG A 32 -8.57 17.23 -4.66
CA ARG A 32 -7.78 17.24 -3.40
C ARG A 32 -6.29 16.98 -3.62
N MET A 33 -5.89 16.42 -4.76
CA MET A 33 -4.47 16.20 -5.08
C MET A 33 -3.67 17.50 -5.13
N ASP A 34 -4.30 18.63 -5.47
CA ASP A 34 -3.64 19.93 -5.53
C ASP A 34 -3.23 20.46 -4.15
N GLY A 35 -3.92 20.04 -3.10
CA GLY A 35 -3.62 20.41 -1.71
C GLY A 35 -2.65 19.46 -1.00
N THR A 36 -2.15 18.42 -1.67
CA THR A 36 -1.34 17.36 -1.04
C THR A 36 0.10 17.40 -1.54
N PRO A 37 1.12 17.52 -0.66
CA PRO A 37 2.52 17.38 -1.06
C PRO A 37 2.79 16.00 -1.67
N ARG A 38 3.34 15.96 -2.88
CA ARG A 38 3.67 14.71 -3.60
C ARG A 38 4.93 14.90 -4.44
N GLU A 39 5.76 13.86 -4.50
CA GLU A 39 6.88 13.81 -5.44
C GLU A 39 6.35 13.53 -6.85
N CYS A 40 6.71 14.38 -7.83
CA CYS A 40 6.36 14.16 -9.22
C CYS A 40 7.56 14.43 -10.15
N PRO A 41 7.65 13.74 -11.31
CA PRO A 41 8.77 13.94 -12.23
C PRO A 41 8.76 15.34 -12.87
N GLY A 42 7.62 16.03 -12.82
CA GLY A 42 7.41 17.29 -13.53
C GLY A 42 7.94 18.53 -12.82
N ARG A 43 8.19 18.53 -11.50
CA ARG A 43 8.49 19.72 -10.63
C ARG A 43 7.54 20.93 -10.76
N HIS A 44 6.66 20.99 -11.76
CA HIS A 44 5.76 22.09 -12.08
C HIS A 44 4.43 22.05 -11.30
N VAL A 45 4.13 20.95 -10.61
CA VAL A 45 2.92 20.81 -9.78
C VAL A 45 2.77 21.95 -8.79
N GLU A 46 3.90 22.44 -8.24
CA GLU A 46 3.95 23.59 -7.33
C GLU A 46 3.44 24.91 -7.94
N LEU A 47 3.32 25.01 -9.28
CA LEU A 47 2.92 26.23 -9.97
C LEU A 47 1.42 26.34 -10.25
N SER A 48 0.72 25.21 -10.43
CA SER A 48 -0.68 25.23 -10.89
C SER A 48 -1.48 23.96 -10.54
N GLY A 49 -0.98 23.10 -9.65
CA GLY A 49 -1.69 21.91 -9.20
C GLY A 49 -1.71 20.76 -10.23
N TRP A 50 -2.06 19.58 -9.77
CA TRP A 50 -2.28 18.39 -10.60
C TRP A 50 -3.53 18.56 -11.48
N TRP A 51 -4.62 19.06 -10.92
CA TRP A 51 -5.93 19.15 -11.57
C TRP A 51 -5.83 19.80 -12.95
N THR A 52 -5.22 21.00 -12.99
CA THR A 52 -5.08 21.76 -14.22
C THR A 52 -3.89 21.30 -15.07
N LEU A 53 -2.72 21.01 -14.47
CA LEU A 53 -1.52 20.69 -15.27
C LEU A 53 -1.60 19.34 -15.97
N TYR A 54 -2.28 18.38 -15.36
CA TYR A 54 -2.48 17.05 -15.93
C TYR A 54 -3.91 16.88 -16.47
N GLY A 55 -4.71 17.95 -16.56
CA GLY A 55 -6.08 17.89 -17.08
C GLY A 55 -6.89 16.74 -16.48
N LEU A 56 -6.85 16.61 -15.14
CA LEU A 56 -7.38 15.42 -14.47
C LEU A 56 -8.87 15.22 -14.72
N GLU A 57 -9.65 16.30 -14.81
CA GLU A 57 -11.08 16.24 -15.13
C GLU A 57 -11.35 15.51 -16.46
N ASP A 58 -10.67 15.94 -17.52
CA ASP A 58 -10.78 15.38 -18.86
C ASP A 58 -10.23 13.95 -18.90
N ALA A 59 -9.12 13.68 -18.22
CA ALA A 59 -8.58 12.33 -18.11
C ALA A 59 -9.51 11.36 -17.36
N ILE A 60 -10.19 11.83 -16.31
CA ILE A 60 -11.21 11.06 -15.58
C ILE A 60 -12.45 10.87 -16.47
N HIS A 61 -12.92 11.91 -17.17
CA HIS A 61 -14.03 11.81 -18.11
C HIS A 61 -13.77 10.75 -19.19
N ARG A 62 -12.62 10.82 -19.87
CA ARG A 62 -12.25 9.82 -20.89
C ARG A 62 -12.20 8.41 -20.33
N ALA A 63 -11.66 8.24 -19.11
CA ALA A 63 -11.54 6.93 -18.51
C ALA A 63 -12.89 6.33 -18.09
N TYR A 64 -13.74 7.12 -17.43
CA TYR A 64 -14.98 6.64 -16.82
C TYR A 64 -16.20 6.67 -17.77
N ASP A 65 -16.30 7.69 -18.63
CA ASP A 65 -17.46 7.84 -19.53
C ASP A 65 -17.21 7.29 -20.93
N LEU A 66 -15.97 7.36 -21.42
CA LEU A 66 -15.61 6.93 -22.79
C LEU A 66 -14.91 5.57 -22.83
N GLY A 67 -14.57 5.00 -21.67
CA GLY A 67 -13.91 3.69 -21.57
C GLY A 67 -12.45 3.69 -22.03
N GLU A 68 -11.79 4.84 -22.08
CA GLU A 68 -10.37 4.97 -22.44
C GLU A 68 -9.43 4.72 -21.26
N GLY A 69 -9.98 4.33 -20.11
CA GLY A 69 -9.24 4.01 -18.90
C GLY A 69 -8.66 2.61 -18.97
N GLU A 70 -7.66 2.36 -18.13
CA GLU A 70 -7.10 1.04 -17.94
C GLU A 70 -7.76 0.38 -16.72
N GLU A 71 -8.03 -0.92 -16.82
CA GLU A 71 -8.40 -1.69 -15.63
C GLU A 71 -7.21 -1.70 -14.66
N PRO A 72 -7.44 -1.48 -13.36
CA PRO A 72 -6.37 -1.56 -12.38
C PRO A 72 -5.80 -2.98 -12.38
N GLU A 73 -4.47 -3.09 -12.34
CA GLU A 73 -3.83 -4.39 -12.20
C GLU A 73 -4.32 -5.04 -10.89
N PRO A 74 -4.69 -6.33 -10.90
CA PRO A 74 -5.17 -6.99 -9.71
C PRO A 74 -4.07 -6.99 -8.64
N VAL A 75 -4.31 -6.22 -7.58
CA VAL A 75 -3.45 -6.21 -6.40
C VAL A 75 -3.78 -7.44 -5.56
N MET A 76 -2.75 -8.27 -5.31
CA MET A 76 -2.81 -9.42 -4.42
C MET A 76 -3.61 -9.08 -3.16
N THR A 77 -4.62 -9.90 -2.89
CA THR A 77 -5.47 -9.77 -1.72
C THR A 77 -4.70 -10.11 -0.45
N ASP A 78 -5.18 -9.60 0.68
CA ASP A 78 -4.65 -9.97 1.99
C ASP A 78 -4.71 -11.50 2.22
N LYS A 79 -5.77 -12.14 1.72
CA LYS A 79 -5.91 -13.60 1.75
C LYS A 79 -4.80 -14.30 0.95
N GLU A 80 -4.59 -13.94 -0.31
CA GLU A 80 -3.55 -14.53 -1.15
C GLU A 80 -2.15 -14.26 -0.60
N TYR A 81 -1.94 -13.08 0.00
CA TYR A 81 -0.69 -12.73 0.65
C TYR A 81 -0.41 -13.63 1.85
N VAL A 82 -1.38 -13.83 2.74
CA VAL A 82 -1.25 -14.74 3.88
C VAL A 82 -1.11 -16.18 3.42
N GLU A 83 -1.86 -16.63 2.41
CA GLU A 83 -1.76 -17.97 1.85
C GLU A 83 -0.36 -18.25 1.29
N LYS A 84 0.24 -17.27 0.61
CA LYS A 84 1.63 -17.32 0.16
C LYS A 84 2.60 -17.46 1.35
N LEU A 85 2.48 -16.61 2.37
CA LEU A 85 3.38 -16.63 3.54
C LEU A 85 3.29 -17.96 4.31
N LEU A 86 2.09 -18.50 4.47
CA LEU A 86 1.86 -19.81 5.08
C LEU A 86 2.43 -20.94 4.21
N GLY A 87 2.30 -20.83 2.87
CA GLY A 87 2.92 -21.76 1.92
C GLY A 87 4.45 -21.75 1.95
N GLU A 88 5.06 -20.62 2.32
CA GLU A 88 6.51 -20.49 2.59
C GLU A 88 6.92 -21.09 3.95
N GLY A 89 5.96 -21.59 4.74
CA GLY A 89 6.20 -22.19 6.06
C GLY A 89 6.40 -21.17 7.19
N LYS A 90 5.99 -19.91 6.99
CA LYS A 90 6.12 -18.86 7.99
C LYS A 90 5.03 -18.95 9.05
N ASP A 91 5.38 -18.59 10.28
CA ASP A 91 4.47 -18.50 11.41
C ASP A 91 3.91 -17.07 11.50
N ILE A 92 2.69 -16.87 10.96
CA ILE A 92 2.11 -15.55 10.74
C ILE A 92 1.06 -15.19 11.79
N LEU A 93 1.09 -13.93 12.22
CA LEU A 93 0.15 -13.29 13.13
C LEU A 93 -0.55 -12.12 12.44
N ASP A 94 -1.81 -11.88 12.80
CA ASP A 94 -2.57 -10.71 12.39
C ASP A 94 -2.13 -9.46 13.19
N GLY A 95 -2.04 -8.32 12.50
CA GLY A 95 -1.63 -7.05 13.10
C GLY A 95 -2.70 -6.32 13.91
N GLY A 96 -3.87 -6.93 14.16
CA GLY A 96 -4.95 -6.43 15.01
C GLY A 96 -6.24 -6.03 14.27
N CYS A 97 -6.28 -6.16 12.95
CA CYS A 97 -7.44 -5.76 12.14
C CYS A 97 -8.32 -6.96 11.74
N ASN A 98 -7.86 -8.20 11.94
CA ASN A 98 -8.56 -9.44 11.59
C ASN A 98 -9.09 -9.44 10.16
N THR A 99 -8.22 -9.10 9.21
CA THR A 99 -8.57 -8.87 7.80
C THR A 99 -8.78 -10.15 7.00
N VAL A 100 -8.29 -11.29 7.52
CA VAL A 100 -8.39 -12.63 6.89
C VAL A 100 -8.88 -13.67 7.90
N PRO A 101 -10.14 -13.56 8.38
CA PRO A 101 -10.66 -14.40 9.46
C PRO A 101 -10.67 -15.91 9.13
N GLU A 102 -10.66 -16.27 7.85
CA GLU A 102 -10.67 -17.67 7.38
C GLU A 102 -9.41 -18.44 7.82
N PHE A 103 -8.31 -17.74 8.04
CA PHE A 103 -7.06 -18.36 8.52
C PHE A 103 -6.95 -18.44 10.04
N ASN A 104 -7.89 -17.84 10.80
CA ASN A 104 -7.87 -17.80 12.27
C ASN A 104 -6.49 -17.47 12.86
N LEU A 105 -5.81 -16.47 12.28
CA LEU A 105 -4.48 -16.08 12.71
C LEU A 105 -4.52 -15.53 14.15
N PRO A 106 -3.55 -15.87 15.01
CA PRO A 106 -3.42 -15.24 16.32
C PRO A 106 -3.08 -13.75 16.16
N SER A 107 -3.59 -12.90 17.06
CA SER A 107 -3.32 -11.46 17.03
C SER A 107 -1.98 -11.17 17.69
N ILE A 108 -1.22 -10.24 17.13
CA ILE A 108 -0.02 -9.71 17.79
C ILE A 108 -0.35 -9.09 19.16
N HIS A 109 -1.57 -8.58 19.34
CA HIS A 109 -2.02 -7.97 20.58
C HIS A 109 -2.36 -8.97 21.68
N ASP A 110 -2.38 -10.27 21.38
CA ASP A 110 -2.56 -11.32 22.40
C ASP A 110 -1.29 -11.50 23.25
N PHE A 111 -0.15 -10.97 22.80
CA PHE A 111 1.14 -11.01 23.49
C PHE A 111 1.30 -9.77 24.39
N ARG A 112 1.42 -10.01 25.70
CA ARG A 112 1.47 -8.94 26.72
C ARG A 112 2.88 -8.40 26.99
N ASP A 113 3.91 -9.13 26.58
CA ASP A 113 5.33 -8.87 26.88
C ASP A 113 6.12 -8.39 25.64
N LEU A 114 5.44 -7.69 24.72
CA LEU A 114 6.07 -7.16 23.52
C LEU A 114 6.86 -5.88 23.80
N GLU A 115 8.15 -5.93 23.48
CA GLU A 115 9.03 -4.77 23.41
C GLU A 115 9.19 -4.32 21.96
N HIS A 116 8.91 -3.05 21.67
CA HIS A 116 9.14 -2.48 20.34
C HIS A 116 10.64 -2.32 20.07
N VAL A 117 11.11 -2.83 18.93
CA VAL A 117 12.54 -2.82 18.55
C VAL A 117 12.87 -1.97 17.33
N GLY A 118 11.91 -1.18 16.85
CA GLY A 118 12.08 -0.26 15.73
C GLY A 118 11.36 -0.72 14.46
N PHE A 119 11.01 0.26 13.60
CA PHE A 119 10.32 0.04 12.31
C PHE A 119 8.99 -0.73 12.39
N GLY A 120 8.38 -0.77 13.59
CA GLY A 120 7.16 -1.52 13.84
C GLY A 120 7.41 -2.99 14.17
N ASN A 121 8.66 -3.45 14.31
CA ASN A 121 8.96 -4.80 14.79
C ASN A 121 8.87 -4.89 16.32
N PHE A 122 8.60 -6.10 16.82
CA PHE A 122 8.55 -6.38 18.25
C PHE A 122 9.44 -7.56 18.63
N LYS A 123 9.75 -7.70 19.91
CA LYS A 123 10.34 -8.90 20.49
C LYS A 123 9.65 -9.25 21.81
N SER A 124 9.73 -10.51 22.18
CA SER A 124 9.45 -11.01 23.54
C SER A 124 10.69 -11.74 24.07
N ALA A 125 10.58 -12.37 25.25
CA ALA A 125 11.68 -13.14 25.82
C ALA A 125 12.15 -14.31 24.92
N ALA A 126 11.27 -14.83 24.05
CA ALA A 126 11.54 -16.02 23.24
C ALA A 126 11.52 -15.78 21.72
N HIS A 127 10.89 -14.70 21.23
CA HIS A 127 10.65 -14.52 19.80
C HIS A 127 10.90 -13.08 19.34
N LEU A 128 11.24 -12.92 18.06
CA LEU A 128 11.07 -11.71 17.28
C LEU A 128 9.76 -11.77 16.51
N PHE A 129 9.15 -10.63 16.30
CA PHE A 129 7.94 -10.44 15.51
C PHE A 129 8.27 -9.42 14.42
N LEU A 130 8.54 -9.94 13.22
CA LEU A 130 8.97 -9.14 12.08
C LEU A 130 7.75 -8.66 11.31
N ARG A 131 7.64 -7.34 11.15
CA ARG A 131 6.55 -6.71 10.41
C ARG A 131 6.61 -7.08 8.94
N LEU A 132 5.47 -7.52 8.42
CA LEU A 132 5.23 -7.79 7.01
C LEU A 132 3.99 -7.00 6.58
N ASP A 133 4.14 -6.07 5.64
CA ASP A 133 3.01 -5.32 5.08
C ASP A 133 2.53 -6.00 3.79
N SER A 134 1.23 -6.23 3.66
CA SER A 134 0.65 -6.69 2.41
C SER A 134 0.72 -5.60 1.33
N PRO A 135 0.55 -5.94 0.05
CA PRO A 135 0.40 -4.94 -1.02
C PRO A 135 -0.76 -3.96 -0.83
N ARG A 136 -1.70 -4.26 0.09
CA ARG A 136 -2.81 -3.37 0.49
C ARG A 136 -2.53 -2.59 1.77
N SER A 137 -1.28 -2.61 2.25
CA SER A 137 -0.82 -1.97 3.48
C SER A 137 -1.43 -2.53 4.77
N THR A 138 -1.98 -3.75 4.72
CA THR A 138 -2.41 -4.47 5.92
C THR A 138 -1.20 -5.06 6.63
N ARG A 139 -1.14 -4.92 7.95
CA ARG A 139 -0.01 -5.34 8.76
C ARG A 139 -0.17 -6.78 9.26
N TYR A 140 0.88 -7.57 9.08
CA TYR A 140 1.06 -8.91 9.64
C TYR A 140 2.42 -9.00 10.33
N TYR A 141 2.63 -10.07 11.10
CA TYR A 141 3.90 -10.34 11.76
C TYR A 141 4.34 -11.78 11.57
N GLU A 142 5.60 -11.99 11.20
CA GLU A 142 6.24 -13.29 11.26
C GLU A 142 6.87 -13.49 12.65
N ARG A 143 6.48 -14.56 13.35
CA ARG A 143 7.08 -14.95 14.63
C ARG A 143 8.28 -15.85 14.40
N VAL A 144 9.46 -15.35 14.76
CA VAL A 144 10.74 -16.04 14.61
C VAL A 144 11.36 -16.29 15.99
N PRO A 145 11.80 -17.52 16.32
CA PRO A 145 12.52 -17.76 17.57
C PRO A 145 13.80 -16.92 17.67
N LEU A 146 14.08 -16.34 18.84
CA LEU A 146 15.32 -15.57 19.05
C LEU A 146 16.58 -16.42 18.85
N LYS A 147 16.51 -17.73 19.14
CA LYS A 147 17.64 -18.67 18.99
C LYS A 147 17.99 -18.98 17.53
N SER A 148 17.10 -18.70 16.58
CA SER A 148 17.34 -18.93 15.13
C SER A 148 17.95 -17.72 14.42
N VAL A 149 18.18 -16.60 15.09
CA VAL A 149 18.83 -15.43 14.51
C VAL A 149 20.35 -15.62 14.58
N GLN A 150 20.96 -16.10 13.50
CA GLN A 150 22.41 -15.98 13.32
C GLN A 150 22.79 -14.50 13.19
N PRO A 151 23.92 -14.04 13.75
CA PRO A 151 24.30 -12.63 13.80
C PRO A 151 24.80 -12.05 12.46
N ALA A 152 24.25 -12.46 11.31
CA ALA A 152 24.79 -12.12 9.99
C ALA A 152 23.97 -11.12 9.15
N THR A 153 22.80 -10.64 9.60
CA THR A 153 21.93 -9.77 8.76
C THR A 153 21.60 -8.40 9.33
N LEU A 154 22.32 -7.94 10.34
CA LEU A 154 22.34 -6.51 10.72
C LEU A 154 23.66 -5.90 10.24
N SER A 155 23.76 -5.64 8.94
CA SER A 155 24.78 -4.73 8.40
C SER A 155 24.12 -3.38 8.07
N ALA A 156 24.87 -2.34 8.42
CA ALA A 156 24.52 -0.93 8.53
C ALA A 156 23.88 -0.27 7.31
#